data_AF-A0A919V1P0-F1
#
_entry.id   AF-A0A919V1P0-F1
#
_cell.length_a   1.000
_cell.length_b   1.000
_cell.length_c   1.000
_cell.angle_alpha   90.00
_cell.angle_beta   90.00
_cell.angle_gamma   90.00
#
_symmetry.space_group_name_H-M   'P 1'
#
loop_
_entity.id
_entity.type
_entity.pdbx_description
1 polymer ?
#
loop_
_entity_poly.entity_id
_entity_poly.type
_entity_poly.pdbx_seq_one_letter_code
_entity_poly.pdbx_strand_id
1 'polypeptide(L)' 'MTTAPRIDNLDLATSARRLADDAPTGSLAHAAATSVAITCATTRDVAEARAALDGVTPADVRQAALDIFRRLSAQAR' A
#
# COMPACT_ATOMS: atom_id res chain seq x y z
N MET A 1 -5.54 7.79 -27.49
CA MET A 1 -4.35 8.04 -26.66
C MET A 1 -4.33 6.96 -25.60
N THR A 2 -3.56 5.91 -25.82
CA THR A 2 -3.43 4.76 -24.92
C THR A 2 -2.35 5.08 -23.89
N THR A 3 -2.77 5.46 -22.69
CA THR A 3 -1.89 5.70 -21.54
C THR A 3 -1.10 4.42 -21.28
N ALA A 4 0.23 4.50 -21.24
CA ALA A 4 1.08 3.44 -20.69
C ALA A 4 0.52 2.98 -19.33
N PRO A 5 0.66 1.70 -18.91
CA PRO A 5 0.13 1.23 -17.65
C PRO A 5 0.82 1.99 -16.51
N ARG A 6 0.21 3.11 -16.13
CA ARG A 6 0.70 3.99 -15.08
C ARG A 6 0.16 3.39 -13.81
N ILE A 7 0.96 2.53 -13.17
CA ILE A 7 0.72 1.89 -11.86
C ILE A 7 -0.38 2.64 -11.12
N ASP A 8 -1.59 2.07 -11.14
CA ASP A 8 -2.74 2.72 -10.52
C ASP A 8 -2.69 2.44 -9.03
N ASN A 9 -2.83 3.49 -8.23
CA ASN A 9 -2.99 3.34 -6.79
C ASN A 9 -4.20 2.44 -6.48
N LEU A 10 -5.19 2.37 -7.36
CA LEU A 10 -6.30 1.42 -7.24
C LEU A 10 -5.82 -0.03 -7.30
N ASP A 11 -4.94 -0.40 -8.24
CA ASP A 11 -4.40 -1.76 -8.34
C ASP A 11 -3.52 -2.11 -7.12
N LEU A 12 -2.75 -1.14 -6.65
CA LEU A 12 -1.96 -1.27 -5.41
C LEU A 12 -2.87 -1.45 -4.20
N ALA A 13 -3.98 -0.70 -4.12
CA ALA A 13 -4.95 -0.81 -3.04
C ALA A 13 -5.61 -2.18 -3.01
N THR A 14 -6.03 -2.70 -4.17
CA THR A 14 -6.61 -4.05 -4.29
C THR A 14 -5.60 -5.12 -3.89
N SER A 15 -4.35 -5.00 -4.34
CA SER A 15 -3.29 -5.96 -3.99
C SER A 15 -2.95 -5.94 -2.51
N ALA A 16 -2.85 -4.75 -1.91
CA ALA A 16 -2.64 -4.59 -0.48
C ALA A 16 -3.81 -5.11 0.34
N ARG A 17 -5.05 -4.95 -0.14
CA ARG A 17 -6.24 -5.48 0.53
C ARG A 17 -6.21 -7.01 0.59
N ARG A 18 -5.87 -7.68 -0.51
CA ARG A 18 -5.68 -9.14 -0.51
C ARG A 18 -4.63 -9.59 0.49
N LEU A 19 -3.49 -8.89 0.56
CA LEU A 19 -2.45 -9.20 1.55
C LEU A 19 -2.94 -9.01 2.99
N ALA A 20 -3.82 -8.04 3.24
CA ALA A 20 -4.43 -7.86 4.54
C ALA A 20 -5.40 -9.01 4.87
N ASP A 21 -6.23 -9.41 3.91
CA ASP A 21 -7.22 -10.48 4.08
C ASP A 21 -6.54 -11.86 4.30
N ASP A 22 -5.35 -12.08 3.72
CA ASP A 22 -4.54 -13.29 3.91
C ASP A 22 -3.74 -13.29 5.24
N ALA A 23 -3.58 -12.13 5.89
CA ALA A 23 -2.81 -11.99 7.12
C ALA A 23 -3.66 -12.24 8.37
N PRO A 24 -3.11 -12.82 9.45
CA PRO A 24 -3.85 -12.99 10.69
C PRO A 24 -4.37 -11.66 11.24
N THR A 25 -5.67 -11.58 11.55
CA THR A 25 -6.30 -10.39 12.12
C THR A 25 -5.58 -9.96 13.40
N GLY A 26 -5.25 -8.67 13.51
CA GLY A 26 -4.51 -8.12 14.65
C GLY A 26 -2.99 -8.28 14.57
N SER A 27 -2.46 -8.94 13.53
CA SER A 27 -1.02 -8.97 13.26
C SER A 27 -0.51 -7.64 12.69
N LEU A 28 0.80 -7.40 12.86
CA LEU A 28 1.50 -6.27 12.25
C LEU A 28 1.32 -6.25 10.72
N ALA A 29 1.39 -7.42 10.09
CA ALA A 29 1.23 -7.58 8.65
C ALA A 29 -0.18 -7.16 8.19
N HIS A 30 -1.22 -7.59 8.91
CA HIS A 30 -2.60 -7.19 8.63
C HIS A 30 -2.78 -5.67 8.78
N ALA A 31 -2.28 -5.08 9.87
CA ALA A 31 -2.36 -3.64 10.11
C ALA A 31 -1.64 -2.85 9.00
N ALA A 32 -0.41 -3.24 8.68
CA ALA A 32 0.39 -2.60 7.64
C ALA A 32 -0.25 -2.69 6.26
N ALA A 33 -0.70 -3.88 5.85
CA ALA A 33 -1.36 -4.11 4.56
C ALA A 33 -2.67 -3.32 4.46
N THR A 34 -3.45 -3.25 5.54
CA THR A 34 -4.67 -2.44 5.61
C THR A 34 -4.36 -0.94 5.46
N SER A 35 -3.33 -0.44 6.14
CA SER A 35 -2.90 0.95 5.99
C SER A 35 -2.50 1.27 4.55
N VAL A 36 -1.73 0.40 3.90
CA VAL A 36 -1.37 0.56 2.48
C VAL A 36 -2.61 0.58 1.59
N ALA A 37 -3.55 -0.35 1.81
CA ALA A 37 -4.78 -0.43 1.02
C ALA A 37 -5.61 0.86 1.12
N ILE A 38 -5.83 1.36 2.33
CA ILE A 38 -6.58 2.60 2.57
C ILE A 38 -5.85 3.79 1.93
N THR A 39 -4.56 3.95 2.22
CA THR A 39 -3.78 5.09 1.71
C THR A 39 -3.75 5.13 0.19
N CYS A 40 -3.54 3.99 -0.47
CA CYS A 40 -3.56 3.93 -1.92
C CYS A 40 -4.97 4.21 -2.47
N ALA A 41 -6.03 3.72 -1.82
CA ALA A 41 -7.40 4.02 -2.26
C ALA A 41 -7.78 5.51 -2.14
N THR A 42 -7.15 6.26 -1.24
CA THR A 42 -7.47 7.68 -1.00
C THR A 42 -6.54 8.66 -1.69
N THR A 43 -5.47 8.20 -2.34
CA THR A 43 -4.44 9.06 -2.97
C THR A 43 -4.39 8.83 -4.47
N ARG A 44 -4.01 9.86 -5.24
CA ARG A 44 -4.09 9.81 -6.71
C ARG A 44 -2.80 9.39 -7.39
N ASP A 45 -1.68 9.52 -6.70
CA ASP A 45 -0.38 9.10 -7.18
C ASP A 45 0.46 8.38 -6.12
N VAL A 46 1.45 7.65 -6.60
CA VAL A 46 2.33 6.78 -5.80
C VAL A 46 3.22 7.59 -4.85
N ALA A 47 3.59 8.83 -5.20
CA ALA A 47 4.42 9.67 -4.34
C ALA A 47 3.61 10.22 -3.15
N GLU A 48 2.37 10.65 -3.40
CA GLU A 48 1.40 11.05 -2.39
C GLU A 48 1.10 9.89 -1.42
N ALA A 49 0.83 8.69 -1.97
CA ALA A 49 0.61 7.49 -1.17
C ALA A 49 1.81 7.20 -0.23
N ARG A 50 3.04 7.27 -0.76
CA ARG A 50 4.25 7.05 0.02
C ARG A 50 4.41 8.08 1.14
N ALA A 51 4.16 9.36 0.86
CA ALA A 51 4.27 10.42 1.86
C ALA A 51 3.24 10.22 2.99
N ALA A 52 2.02 9.83 2.66
CA ALA A 52 0.99 9.52 3.66
C ALA A 52 1.37 8.30 4.51
N LEU A 53 1.95 7.25 3.91
CA LEU A 53 2.44 6.08 4.65
C LEU A 53 3.59 6.42 5.61
N ASP A 54 4.44 7.37 5.27
CA ASP A 54 5.53 7.83 6.16
C ASP A 54 5.01 8.52 7.42
N GLY A 55 3.77 9.04 7.38
CA GLY A 55 3.07 9.59 8.54
C GLY A 55 2.39 8.55 9.45
N VAL A 56 2.38 7.27 9.08
CA VAL A 56 1.70 6.23 9.85
C VAL A 56 2.39 6.02 11.21
N THR A 57 1.57 5.81 12.24
CA THR A 57 2.00 5.38 13.58
C THR A 57 1.22 4.14 13.99
N PRO A 58 1.82 3.21 14.75
CA PRO A 58 3.19 3.21 15.29
C PRO A 58 4.29 2.96 14.25
N ALA A 59 5.56 3.21 14.61
CA ALA A 59 6.71 3.15 13.71
C ALA A 59 6.89 1.77 13.04
N ASP A 60 6.60 0.69 13.75
CA ASP A 60 6.70 -0.67 13.22
C ASP A 60 5.69 -0.93 12.10
N VAL A 61 4.47 -0.40 12.25
CA VAL A 61 3.43 -0.47 11.21
C VAL A 61 3.84 0.36 10.00
N ARG A 62 4.40 1.55 10.21
CA ARG A 62 4.95 2.38 9.13
C ARG A 62 6.03 1.64 8.35
N GLN A 63 7.01 1.06 9.02
CA GLN A 63 8.10 0.35 8.34
C GLN A 63 7.56 -0.83 7.53
N ALA A 64 6.67 -1.63 8.12
CA ALA A 64 6.03 -2.74 7.43
C ALA A 64 5.18 -2.28 6.23
N ALA A 65 4.42 -1.19 6.38
CA ALA A 65 3.58 -0.63 5.32
C ALA A 65 4.42 -0.11 4.15
N LEU A 66 5.50 0.63 4.43
CA LEU A 66 6.43 1.11 3.41
C LEU A 66 7.14 -0.04 2.67
N ASP A 67 7.46 -1.14 3.37
CA ASP A 67 8.05 -2.31 2.73
C ASP A 67 7.05 -3.02 1.80
N ILE A 68 5.81 -3.24 2.24
CA ILE A 68 4.73 -3.80 1.42
C ILE A 68 4.49 -2.91 0.19
N PHE A 69 4.35 -1.61 0.39
CA PHE A 69 4.15 -0.64 -0.70
C PHE A 69 5.29 -0.68 -1.72
N ARG A 70 6.55 -0.73 -1.25
CA ARG A 70 7.72 -0.88 -2.13
C ARG A 70 7.68 -2.17 -2.93
N ARG A 71 7.30 -3.30 -2.32
CA ARG A 71 7.18 -4.59 -3.02
C ARG A 71 6.08 -4.58 -4.06
N LEU A 72 4.92 -4.02 -3.75
CA LEU A 72 3.78 -3.97 -4.67
C LEU A 72 4.06 -3.02 -5.84
N SER A 73 4.61 -1.84 -5.58
CA SER A 73 5.00 -0.88 -6.62
C SER A 73 6.11 -1.41 -7.54
N ALA A 74 7.02 -2.24 -7.04
CA ALA A 74 8.05 -2.89 -7.85
C ALA A 74 7.51 -4.02 -8.75
N GLN A 75 6.44 -4.71 -8.34
CA GLN A 75 5.79 -5.77 -9.11
C GLN A 75 4.84 -5.25 -10.20
N ALA A 76 4.37 -4.00 -10.06
CA ALA A 76 3.50 -3.35 -11.04
C ALA A 76 4.29 -2.72 -12.23
N ARG A 77 5.61 -2.90 -12.27
CA ARG A 77 6.52 -2.41 -13.31
C ARG A 77 6.85 -3.50 -14.32
#